data_AF-A0A9E4SPA0-F1
#
_entry.id   AF-A0A9E4SPA0-F1
#
_cell.length_a   1.000
_cell.length_b   1.000
_cell.length_c   1.000
_cell.angle_alpha   90.00
_cell.angle_beta   90.00
_cell.angle_gamma   90.00
#
_symmetry.space_group_name_H-M   'P 1'
#
loop_
_entity.id
_entity.type
_entity.pdbx_description
1 polymer ?
#
loop_
_entity_poly.entity_id
_entity_poly.type
_entity_poly.pdbx_seq_one_letter_code
_entity_poly.pdbx_strand_id
1 'polypeptide(L)'
;MDVLKSSRMTKAVIAVTLIVAITACSGTPQQVEPTTGPAATVAPPIPQVPSGPQLQLAFATSDYSVGPNRLAFGLIDSAEGPIRDATVEVQTFMLSPSGQQEGPVETVIAVFREWPVSPRGIYTVQLNLDREGSWGIGIIASQPNGNVRSTASPVQVKGISSTPQLGSPAPRSVTKTLADVEGLDQITTDVNPDPDLYQMTVAEALDTGKPLAITFSTPAFCQTATCGPQLDVLKDLKATYGDRANFIHIEVYDNPHEIEGDLRNAVVAPALAEWGLPSEPWTFIVDGEGLVQAKFEAFTTRDELEEALRAVLP
;
A
#
# COMPACT_ATOMS: atom_id res chain seq x y z
N MET A 1 4.46 -66.58 21.11
CA MET A 1 3.44 -66.09 20.18
C MET A 1 4.15 -65.42 19.00
N ASP A 2 5.03 -66.11 18.28
CA ASP A 2 4.79 -67.24 17.36
C ASP A 2 4.20 -66.85 16.00
N VAL A 3 4.88 -67.36 14.97
CA VAL A 3 4.50 -67.64 13.57
C VAL A 3 4.60 -66.45 12.59
N LEU A 4 5.69 -66.24 11.84
CA LEU A 4 6.34 -67.01 10.73
C LEU A 4 5.60 -67.02 9.39
N LYS A 5 6.24 -66.45 8.35
CA LYS A 5 6.60 -67.04 7.03
C LYS A 5 6.75 -65.91 6.00
N SER A 6 7.65 -65.92 5.02
CA SER A 6 8.49 -66.98 4.45
C SER A 6 9.61 -66.32 3.64
N SER A 7 10.80 -66.93 3.67
CA SER A 7 11.97 -66.60 2.86
C SER A 7 12.23 -67.75 1.88
N ARG A 8 13.09 -67.46 0.88
CA ARG A 8 13.86 -68.36 -0.03
C ARG A 8 13.28 -68.47 -1.45
N MET A 9 14.06 -68.50 -2.54
CA MET A 9 15.50 -68.66 -2.75
C MET A 9 15.85 -68.26 -4.22
N THR A 10 17.04 -67.68 -4.40
CA THR A 10 18.06 -67.95 -5.45
C THR A 10 17.64 -68.17 -6.92
N LYS A 11 18.24 -67.39 -7.84
CA LYS A 11 18.99 -67.90 -9.01
C LYS A 11 19.75 -66.80 -9.75
N ALA A 12 20.83 -67.25 -10.39
CA ALA A 12 21.99 -66.53 -10.87
C ALA A 12 21.93 -66.19 -12.37
N VAL A 13 22.64 -65.12 -12.75
CA VAL A 13 23.45 -64.89 -13.98
C VAL A 13 22.72 -64.87 -15.34
N ILE A 14 22.99 -63.83 -16.14
CA ILE A 14 23.59 -63.89 -17.49
C ILE A 14 23.65 -62.44 -18.04
N ALA A 15 24.85 -62.01 -18.44
CA ALA A 15 25.10 -60.81 -19.23
C ALA A 15 24.84 -61.09 -20.71
N VAL A 16 24.16 -60.18 -21.42
CA VAL A 16 24.17 -60.13 -22.90
C VAL A 16 24.20 -58.68 -23.36
N THR A 17 25.32 -58.34 -23.97
CA THR A 17 25.56 -57.16 -24.82
C THR A 17 24.70 -57.26 -26.07
N LEU A 18 23.96 -56.21 -26.44
CA LEU A 18 23.35 -56.11 -27.76
C LEU A 18 23.63 -54.75 -28.42
N ILE A 19 24.52 -54.82 -29.40
CA ILE A 19 24.78 -53.83 -30.44
C ILE A 19 23.57 -53.80 -31.38
N VAL A 20 23.01 -52.62 -31.66
CA VAL A 20 22.10 -52.43 -32.80
C VAL A 20 22.59 -51.26 -33.65
N ALA A 21 22.79 -51.59 -34.93
CA ALA A 21 23.40 -50.80 -35.97
C ALA A 21 22.50 -49.66 -36.46
N ILE A 22 23.13 -48.54 -36.80
CA ILE A 22 22.51 -47.40 -37.47
C ILE A 22 22.48 -47.74 -38.97
N THR A 23 21.31 -48.07 -39.50
CA THR A 23 21.09 -48.20 -40.95
C THR A 23 20.86 -46.81 -41.56
N ALA A 24 21.80 -46.39 -42.40
CA ALA A 24 21.65 -45.27 -43.29
C ALA A 24 20.67 -45.62 -44.43
N CYS A 25 19.60 -44.83 -44.57
CA CYS A 25 18.83 -44.76 -45.81
C CYS A 25 19.06 -43.39 -46.43
N SER A 26 19.91 -43.38 -47.45
CA SER A 26 20.06 -42.33 -48.44
C SER A 26 18.78 -42.24 -49.28
N GLY A 27 18.02 -41.17 -49.11
CA GLY A 27 16.89 -40.80 -49.96
C GLY A 27 17.10 -39.39 -50.49
N THR A 28 17.37 -39.26 -51.77
CA THR A 28 17.47 -37.99 -52.50
C THR A 28 16.11 -37.29 -52.53
N PRO A 29 15.94 -36.07 -51.98
CA PRO A 29 14.71 -35.32 -52.17
C PRO A 29 14.71 -34.69 -53.56
N GLN A 30 13.76 -35.13 -54.37
CA GLN A 30 13.39 -34.59 -55.66
C GLN A 30 13.01 -33.10 -55.52
N GLN A 31 13.67 -32.22 -56.26
CA GLN A 31 13.27 -30.81 -56.39
C GLN A 31 11.87 -30.77 -57.01
N VAL A 32 10.90 -30.30 -56.22
CA VAL A 32 9.61 -29.85 -56.72
C VAL A 32 9.73 -28.34 -56.89
N GLU A 33 9.68 -27.86 -58.13
CA GLU A 33 9.50 -26.44 -58.41
C GLU A 33 8.15 -25.98 -57.85
N PRO A 34 8.09 -24.96 -56.98
CA PRO A 34 6.83 -24.37 -56.60
C PRO A 34 6.30 -23.51 -57.75
N THR A 35 5.15 -23.94 -58.27
CA THR A 35 4.24 -23.15 -59.10
C THR A 35 3.95 -21.80 -58.42
N THR A 36 4.07 -20.72 -59.19
CA THR A 36 3.71 -19.36 -58.78
C THR A 36 2.22 -19.25 -58.48
N GLY A 37 1.86 -19.36 -57.19
CA GLY A 37 0.57 -18.91 -56.66
C GLY A 37 0.54 -17.39 -56.46
N PRO A 38 -0.66 -16.77 -56.40
CA PRO A 38 -0.77 -15.33 -56.21
C PRO A 38 -0.12 -14.90 -54.89
N ALA A 39 0.62 -13.79 -54.95
CA ALA A 39 1.37 -13.22 -53.83
C ALA A 39 0.50 -13.11 -52.58
N ALA A 40 0.86 -13.86 -51.54
CA ALA A 40 0.33 -13.63 -50.20
C ALA A 40 0.83 -12.27 -49.72
N THR A 41 -0.10 -11.33 -49.55
CA THR A 41 0.12 -10.05 -48.91
C THR A 41 0.77 -10.30 -47.55
N VAL A 42 2.03 -9.89 -47.39
CA VAL A 42 2.72 -9.89 -46.10
C VAL A 42 1.91 -9.02 -45.15
N ALA A 43 1.34 -9.62 -44.11
CA ALA A 43 0.67 -8.87 -43.07
C ALA A 43 1.68 -7.86 -42.47
N PRO A 44 1.28 -6.60 -42.23
CA PRO A 44 2.17 -5.63 -41.60
C PRO A 44 2.63 -6.18 -40.25
N PRO A 45 3.88 -5.93 -39.84
CA PRO A 45 4.36 -6.35 -38.53
C PRO A 45 3.42 -5.77 -37.47
N ILE A 46 2.99 -6.64 -36.54
CA ILE A 46 2.26 -6.23 -35.34
C ILE A 46 3.09 -5.11 -34.70
N PRO A 47 2.50 -3.95 -34.35
CA PRO A 47 3.23 -2.91 -33.64
C PRO A 47 3.85 -3.53 -32.39
N GLN A 48 5.17 -3.67 -32.38
CA GLN A 48 5.87 -4.04 -31.16
C GLN A 48 5.65 -2.87 -30.20
N VAL A 49 4.97 -3.14 -29.07
CA VAL A 49 4.93 -2.20 -27.95
C VAL A 49 6.38 -1.79 -27.69
N PRO A 50 6.72 -0.50 -27.75
CA PRO A 50 8.09 -0.08 -27.55
C PRO A 50 8.52 -0.59 -26.18
N SER A 51 9.63 -1.31 -26.13
CA SER A 51 10.39 -1.56 -24.90
C SER A 51 11.04 -0.25 -24.47
N GLY A 52 10.21 0.73 -24.11
CA GLY A 52 10.62 1.97 -23.48
C GLY A 52 10.82 1.74 -21.97
N PRO A 53 11.40 2.72 -21.26
CA PRO A 53 11.50 2.63 -19.81
C PRO A 53 10.09 2.45 -19.22
N GLN A 54 9.93 1.39 -18.42
CA GLN A 54 8.64 1.00 -17.87
C GLN A 54 8.39 1.86 -16.63
N LEU A 55 7.45 2.81 -16.73
CA LEU A 55 7.00 3.59 -15.60
C LEU A 55 6.15 2.68 -14.69
N GLN A 56 6.59 2.51 -13.45
CA GLN A 56 5.90 1.72 -12.44
C GLN A 56 5.15 2.64 -11.46
N LEU A 57 3.93 2.24 -11.16
CA LEU A 57 3.11 2.83 -10.10
C LEU A 57 3.35 2.06 -8.79
N ALA A 58 3.75 2.76 -7.73
CA ALA A 58 3.96 2.18 -6.41
C ALA A 58 2.98 2.82 -5.41
N PHE A 59 1.91 2.11 -5.07
CA PHE A 59 0.93 2.61 -4.10
C PHE A 59 1.47 2.58 -2.68
N ALA A 60 1.26 3.67 -1.94
CA ALA A 60 1.49 3.74 -0.50
C ALA A 60 0.21 3.54 0.32
N THR A 61 -0.96 3.64 -0.33
CA THR A 61 -2.27 3.36 0.26
C THR A 61 -2.83 2.03 -0.24
N SER A 62 -3.69 1.39 0.54
CA SER A 62 -4.17 0.03 0.29
C SER A 62 -5.65 -0.20 0.65
N ASP A 63 -6.22 0.53 1.61
CA ASP A 63 -7.62 0.33 2.02
C ASP A 63 -8.61 1.21 1.26
N TYR A 64 -8.86 0.83 0.00
CA TYR A 64 -9.85 1.48 -0.86
C TYR A 64 -11.25 0.88 -0.66
N SER A 65 -12.24 1.74 -0.49
CA SER A 65 -13.65 1.36 -0.39
C SER A 65 -14.57 2.25 -1.21
N VAL A 66 -15.83 1.88 -1.36
CA VAL A 66 -16.82 2.73 -2.02
C VAL A 66 -16.89 4.10 -1.33
N GLY A 67 -16.88 5.18 -2.11
CA GLY A 67 -16.90 6.57 -1.66
C GLY A 67 -15.58 7.33 -1.90
N PRO A 68 -15.30 8.39 -1.12
CA PRO A 68 -14.09 9.19 -1.24
C PRO A 68 -12.86 8.43 -0.72
N ASN A 69 -11.77 8.47 -1.49
CA ASN A 69 -10.51 7.81 -1.17
C ASN A 69 -9.32 8.75 -1.46
N ARG A 70 -8.42 8.86 -0.49
CA ARG A 70 -7.10 9.45 -0.73
C ARG A 70 -6.17 8.38 -1.28
N LEU A 71 -5.75 8.55 -2.52
CA LEU A 71 -4.74 7.72 -3.15
C LEU A 71 -3.38 8.38 -2.99
N ALA A 72 -2.40 7.67 -2.43
CA ALA A 72 -1.00 8.12 -2.40
C ALA A 72 -0.09 7.12 -3.12
N PHE A 73 0.78 7.62 -4.01
CA PHE A 73 1.62 6.77 -4.86
C PHE A 73 2.94 7.44 -5.29
N GLY A 74 3.95 6.61 -5.49
CA GLY A 74 5.20 6.97 -6.17
C GLY A 74 5.17 6.57 -7.64
N LEU A 75 5.88 7.33 -8.46
CA LEU A 75 6.16 6.99 -9.85
C LEU A 75 7.64 6.67 -9.99
N ILE A 76 7.96 5.47 -10.47
CA ILE A 76 9.34 4.98 -10.59
C ILE A 76 9.59 4.59 -12.03
N ASP A 77 10.50 5.29 -12.67
CA ASP A 77 10.99 4.94 -13.99
C ASP A 77 12.23 4.05 -13.88
N SER A 78 12.30 3.00 -14.70
CA SER A 78 13.42 2.06 -14.69
C SER A 78 14.80 2.68 -14.99
N ALA A 79 14.85 3.80 -15.72
CA ALA A 79 16.09 4.46 -16.13
C ALA A 79 16.40 5.71 -15.30
N GLU A 80 15.37 6.50 -14.94
CA GLU A 80 15.51 7.77 -14.22
C GLU A 80 15.31 7.63 -12.71
N GLY A 81 14.70 6.54 -12.25
CA GLY A 81 14.30 6.36 -10.87
C GLY A 81 13.01 7.13 -10.54
N PRO A 82 12.86 7.63 -9.29
CA PRO A 82 11.63 8.30 -8.88
C PRO A 82 11.35 9.58 -9.67
N ILE A 83 10.17 9.67 -10.29
CA ILE A 83 9.70 10.85 -11.03
C ILE A 83 8.99 11.80 -10.06
N ARG A 84 9.47 13.04 -9.96
CA ARG A 84 9.01 14.03 -8.96
C ARG A 84 8.59 15.36 -9.57
N ASP A 85 9.10 15.66 -10.76
CA ASP A 85 8.93 16.91 -11.48
C ASP A 85 7.96 16.74 -12.66
N ALA A 86 6.81 16.12 -12.41
CA ALA A 86 5.80 15.89 -13.43
C ALA A 86 4.44 16.50 -13.04
N THR A 87 3.74 17.02 -14.03
CA THR A 87 2.28 17.14 -13.94
C THR A 87 1.69 15.75 -14.14
N VAL A 88 0.96 15.26 -13.15
CA VAL A 88 0.43 13.89 -13.12
C VAL A 88 -1.09 13.94 -13.20
N GLU A 89 -1.62 13.50 -14.32
CA GLU A 89 -3.06 13.25 -14.49
C GLU A 89 -3.38 11.80 -14.10
N VAL A 90 -4.41 11.64 -13.28
CA VAL A 90 -4.92 10.36 -12.80
C VAL A 90 -6.30 10.13 -13.39
N GLN A 91 -6.50 8.98 -14.02
CA GLN A 91 -7.75 8.55 -14.63
C GLN A 91 -8.20 7.23 -14.00
N THR A 92 -9.48 7.10 -13.67
CA THR A 92 -10.03 5.87 -13.08
C THR A 92 -10.90 5.13 -14.08
N PHE A 93 -10.82 3.80 -14.07
CA PHE A 93 -11.57 2.94 -14.98
C PHE A 93 -12.17 1.77 -14.21
N MET A 94 -13.43 1.45 -14.45
CA MET A 94 -13.99 0.19 -13.97
C MET A 94 -13.49 -0.96 -14.84
N LEU A 95 -12.93 -2.00 -14.21
CA LEU A 95 -12.43 -3.18 -14.90
C LEU A 95 -13.45 -4.31 -14.77
N SER A 96 -14.08 -4.66 -15.90
CA SER A 96 -15.00 -5.79 -15.92
C SER A 96 -14.25 -7.12 -15.82
N PRO A 97 -14.90 -8.20 -15.35
CA PRO A 97 -14.32 -9.55 -15.37
C PRO A 97 -13.99 -10.05 -16.78
N SER A 98 -14.63 -9.50 -17.82
CA SER A 98 -14.35 -9.80 -19.22
C SER A 98 -13.16 -9.03 -19.80
N GLY A 99 -12.49 -8.20 -18.99
CA GLY A 99 -11.36 -7.36 -19.39
C GLY A 99 -11.76 -6.10 -20.16
N GLN A 100 -13.05 -5.76 -20.22
CA GLN A 100 -13.50 -4.48 -20.75
C GLN A 100 -13.29 -3.38 -19.71
N GLN A 101 -12.81 -2.23 -20.18
CA GLN A 101 -12.65 -1.04 -19.35
C GLN A 101 -13.83 -0.10 -19.61
N GLU A 102 -14.50 0.33 -18.55
CA GLU A 102 -15.50 1.39 -18.59
C GLU A 102 -14.89 2.64 -17.95
N GLY A 103 -14.71 3.70 -18.75
CA GLY A 103 -14.14 4.95 -18.27
C GLY A 103 -13.45 5.80 -19.35
N PRO A 104 -12.75 6.87 -18.96
CA PRO A 104 -12.48 7.25 -17.57
C PRO A 104 -13.76 7.66 -16.83
N VAL A 105 -13.93 7.21 -15.59
CA VAL A 105 -15.04 7.63 -14.72
C VAL A 105 -14.77 9.03 -14.16
N GLU A 106 -13.54 9.27 -13.72
CA GLU A 106 -13.04 10.59 -13.33
C GLU A 106 -11.61 10.81 -13.85
N THR A 107 -11.22 12.08 -13.95
CA THR A 107 -9.88 12.52 -14.32
C THR A 107 -9.49 13.68 -13.43
N VAL A 108 -8.40 13.51 -12.67
CA VAL A 108 -7.98 14.44 -11.61
C VAL A 108 -6.46 14.63 -11.66
N ILE A 109 -5.98 15.85 -11.37
CA ILE A 109 -4.55 16.12 -11.27
C ILE A 109 -4.07 15.78 -9.86
N ALA A 110 -3.03 14.95 -9.76
CA ALA A 110 -2.39 14.64 -8.49
C ALA A 110 -1.46 15.78 -8.05
N VAL A 111 -1.34 15.95 -6.74
CA VAL A 111 -0.45 16.92 -6.11
C VAL A 111 0.79 16.20 -5.62
N PHE A 112 1.98 16.68 -5.98
CA PHE A 112 3.23 16.19 -5.39
C PHE A 112 3.40 16.77 -3.97
N ARG A 113 3.63 15.89 -3.00
CA ARG A 113 3.84 16.21 -1.59
C ARG A 113 5.26 15.83 -1.20
N GLU A 114 6.07 16.82 -0.83
CA GLU A 114 7.43 16.58 -0.35
C GLU A 114 7.41 15.92 1.03
N TRP A 115 8.33 14.98 1.25
CA TRP A 115 8.57 14.41 2.57
C TRP A 115 9.57 15.27 3.35
N PRO A 116 9.41 15.41 4.67
CA PRO A 116 10.22 16.33 5.48
C PRO A 116 11.70 15.95 5.61
N VAL A 117 12.07 14.67 5.47
CA VAL A 117 13.43 14.16 5.79
C VAL A 117 14.33 13.87 4.58
N SER A 118 13.91 14.19 3.35
CA SER A 118 14.73 13.98 2.15
C SER A 118 14.11 14.67 0.92
N PRO A 119 14.81 14.83 -0.22
CA PRO A 119 14.19 15.31 -1.47
C PRO A 119 13.18 14.30 -2.08
N ARG A 120 12.65 13.38 -1.27
CA ARG A 120 11.61 12.42 -1.65
C ARG A 120 10.25 13.07 -1.48
N GLY A 121 9.25 12.43 -2.06
CA GLY A 121 7.87 12.84 -1.93
C GLY A 121 6.97 11.80 -2.56
N ILE A 122 5.68 12.09 -2.53
CA ILE A 122 4.64 11.20 -2.98
C ILE A 122 3.57 12.01 -3.72
N TYR A 123 2.96 11.45 -4.75
CA TYR A 123 1.77 12.06 -5.35
C TYR A 123 0.54 11.65 -4.56
N THR A 124 -0.34 12.61 -4.33
CA THR A 124 -1.62 12.40 -3.65
C THR A 124 -2.75 12.91 -4.51
N VAL A 125 -3.88 12.18 -4.54
CA VAL A 125 -5.10 12.61 -5.21
C VAL A 125 -6.32 12.11 -4.43
N GLN A 126 -7.39 12.90 -4.45
CA GLN A 126 -8.69 12.49 -3.92
C GLN A 126 -9.52 11.94 -5.08
N LEU A 127 -10.01 10.72 -4.91
CA LEU A 127 -10.79 9.97 -5.89
C LEU A 127 -12.15 9.61 -5.30
N ASN A 128 -13.20 9.57 -6.11
CA ASN A 128 -14.49 9.06 -5.70
C ASN A 128 -14.81 7.75 -6.43
N LEU A 129 -14.67 6.63 -5.73
CA LEU A 129 -14.86 5.28 -6.27
C LEU A 129 -16.29 4.84 -5.96
N ASP A 130 -17.17 4.91 -6.94
CA ASP A 130 -18.63 4.80 -6.74
C ASP A 130 -19.15 3.37 -6.62
N ARG A 131 -18.32 2.37 -6.92
CA ARG A 131 -18.69 0.94 -6.98
C ARG A 131 -17.58 0.06 -6.44
N GLU A 132 -17.97 -1.04 -5.78
CA GLU A 132 -17.04 -2.09 -5.40
C GLU A 132 -16.55 -2.87 -6.62
N GLY A 133 -15.33 -3.41 -6.55
CA GLY A 133 -14.76 -4.21 -7.63
C GLY A 133 -13.32 -3.81 -7.99
N SER A 134 -12.87 -4.31 -9.14
CA SER A 134 -11.54 -4.01 -9.66
C SER A 134 -11.57 -2.70 -10.44
N TRP A 135 -10.71 -1.76 -10.06
CA TRP A 135 -10.55 -0.47 -10.71
C TRP A 135 -9.16 -0.35 -11.31
N GLY A 136 -9.05 0.25 -12.49
CA GLY A 136 -7.78 0.64 -13.09
C GLY A 136 -7.45 2.07 -12.72
N ILE A 137 -6.26 2.30 -12.17
CA ILE A 137 -5.69 3.63 -11.96
C ILE A 137 -4.71 3.89 -13.11
N GLY A 138 -5.14 4.69 -14.09
CA GLY A 138 -4.32 5.16 -15.19
C GLY A 138 -3.61 6.46 -14.83
N ILE A 139 -2.35 6.56 -15.20
CA ILE A 139 -1.49 7.72 -14.95
C ILE A 139 -0.93 8.23 -16.27
N ILE A 140 -0.98 9.54 -16.47
CA ILE A 140 -0.23 10.26 -17.50
C ILE A 140 0.66 11.28 -16.81
N ALA A 141 1.98 11.07 -16.85
CA ALA A 141 2.98 11.94 -16.26
C ALA A 141 3.67 12.74 -17.37
N SER A 142 3.60 14.06 -17.29
CA SER A 142 4.23 14.99 -18.23
C SER A 142 5.30 15.83 -17.54
N GLN A 143 6.56 15.69 -17.98
CA GLN A 143 7.71 16.41 -17.44
C GLN A 143 8.04 17.67 -18.28
N PRO A 144 8.65 18.72 -17.69
CA PRO A 144 9.02 19.95 -18.39
C PRO A 144 9.98 19.79 -19.57
N ASN A 145 10.75 18.70 -19.59
CA ASN A 145 11.65 18.34 -20.70
C ASN A 145 10.91 17.83 -21.94
N GLY A 146 9.57 17.74 -21.91
CA GLY A 146 8.73 17.24 -22.98
C GLY A 146 8.49 15.72 -22.93
N ASN A 147 9.07 15.01 -21.97
CA ASN A 147 8.80 13.59 -21.80
C ASN A 147 7.38 13.39 -21.26
N VAL A 148 6.62 12.55 -21.94
CA VAL A 148 5.31 12.08 -21.48
C VAL A 148 5.37 10.57 -21.36
N ARG A 149 4.97 10.07 -20.18
CA ARG A 149 4.93 8.64 -19.87
C ARG A 149 3.56 8.29 -19.32
N SER A 150 3.11 7.07 -19.57
CA SER A 150 1.86 6.58 -19.01
C SER A 150 2.03 5.17 -18.46
N THR A 151 1.23 4.86 -17.45
CA THR A 151 1.15 3.53 -16.85
C THR A 151 -0.25 3.34 -16.27
N ALA A 152 -0.64 2.09 -16.05
CA ALA A 152 -1.88 1.80 -15.34
C ALA A 152 -1.65 0.61 -14.41
N SER A 153 -2.32 0.62 -13.25
CA SER A 153 -2.32 -0.54 -12.35
C SER A 153 -3.69 -0.75 -11.75
N PRO A 154 -4.13 -2.01 -11.58
CA PRO A 154 -5.39 -2.30 -10.94
C PRO A 154 -5.29 -2.10 -9.43
N VAL A 155 -6.39 -1.67 -8.82
CA VAL A 155 -6.63 -1.66 -7.38
C VAL A 155 -7.96 -2.35 -7.09
N GLN A 156 -8.08 -2.96 -5.92
CA GLN A 156 -9.32 -3.57 -5.47
C GLN A 156 -10.06 -2.61 -4.55
N VAL A 157 -11.29 -2.25 -4.90
CA VAL A 157 -12.20 -1.46 -4.08
C VAL A 157 -13.16 -2.40 -3.38
N LYS A 158 -13.23 -2.29 -2.05
CA LYS A 158 -14.16 -3.06 -1.21
C LYS A 158 -15.49 -2.31 -1.07
N GLY A 159 -16.59 -3.03 -0.86
CA GLY A 159 -17.85 -2.41 -0.48
C GLY A 159 -17.75 -1.65 0.85
N ILE A 160 -16.94 -2.16 1.79
CA ILE A 160 -16.71 -1.59 3.12
C ILE A 160 -15.21 -1.56 3.39
N SER A 161 -14.73 -0.43 3.92
CA SER A 161 -13.36 -0.24 4.38
C SER A 161 -13.01 -1.17 5.54
N SER A 162 -11.77 -1.66 5.61
CA SER A 162 -11.32 -2.42 6.80
C SER A 162 -11.06 -1.52 8.01
N THR A 163 -10.74 -0.25 7.76
CA THR A 163 -10.59 0.80 8.77
C THR A 163 -11.94 1.50 9.03
N PRO A 164 -12.10 2.27 10.13
CA PRO A 164 -13.30 3.07 10.37
C PRO A 164 -13.65 3.93 9.16
N GLN A 165 -14.90 3.81 8.70
CA GLN A 165 -15.41 4.55 7.56
C GLN A 165 -15.64 6.02 7.92
N LEU A 166 -15.56 6.89 6.92
CA LEU A 166 -15.98 8.27 7.10
C LEU A 166 -17.47 8.32 7.50
N GLY A 167 -17.79 9.14 8.49
CA GLY A 167 -19.11 9.27 9.12
C GLY A 167 -19.46 8.17 10.12
N SER A 168 -18.61 7.15 10.30
CA SER A 168 -18.84 6.11 11.32
C SER A 168 -18.27 6.49 12.68
N PRO A 169 -18.81 5.96 13.80
CA PRO A 169 -18.22 6.17 15.12
C PRO A 169 -16.79 5.64 15.19
N ALA A 170 -15.88 6.43 15.78
CA ALA A 170 -14.52 5.97 16.07
C ALA A 170 -14.54 4.84 17.13
N PRO A 171 -13.70 3.79 16.98
CA PRO A 171 -13.53 2.79 18.02
C PRO A 171 -13.09 3.42 19.34
N ARG A 172 -13.77 3.06 20.43
CA ARG A 172 -13.53 3.60 21.78
C ARG A 172 -12.41 2.83 22.49
N SER A 173 -11.22 2.85 21.90
CA SER A 173 -10.06 2.10 22.38
C SER A 173 -9.57 2.57 23.75
N VAL A 174 -9.26 1.61 24.63
CA VAL A 174 -8.58 1.86 25.92
C VAL A 174 -7.09 1.64 25.71
N THR A 175 -6.39 2.70 25.30
CA THR A 175 -4.94 2.68 24.99
C THR A 175 -4.11 2.99 26.23
N LYS A 176 -2.85 2.52 26.29
CA LYS A 176 -1.95 2.87 27.39
C LYS A 176 -1.78 4.39 27.49
N THR A 177 -1.72 4.86 28.73
CA THR A 177 -1.46 6.25 29.11
C THR A 177 -0.22 6.33 29.99
N LEU A 178 0.22 7.55 30.32
CA LEU A 178 1.29 7.76 31.30
C LEU A 178 0.98 7.19 32.68
N ALA A 179 -0.29 7.00 33.04
CA ALA A 179 -0.66 6.45 34.33
C ALA A 179 -0.39 4.93 34.43
N ASP A 180 -0.23 4.25 33.29
CA ASP A 180 -0.11 2.79 33.19
C ASP A 180 1.35 2.31 33.18
N VAL A 181 2.32 3.22 33.06
CA VAL A 181 3.74 2.88 32.83
C VAL A 181 4.69 3.67 33.72
N GLU A 182 5.89 3.13 33.91
CA GLU A 182 6.95 3.80 34.69
C GLU A 182 7.74 4.83 33.85
N GLY A 183 7.70 4.71 32.52
CA GLY A 183 8.47 5.53 31.59
C GLY A 183 7.85 5.58 30.19
N LEU A 184 8.12 6.67 29.47
CA LEU A 184 7.61 6.91 28.10
C LEU A 184 8.10 5.87 27.09
N ASP A 185 9.28 5.30 27.30
CA ASP A 185 9.86 4.24 26.49
C ASP A 185 9.00 2.96 26.48
N GLN A 186 8.10 2.79 27.46
CA GLN A 186 7.14 1.68 27.50
C GLN A 186 5.90 1.92 26.64
N ILE A 187 5.65 3.14 26.14
CA ILE A 187 4.45 3.48 25.34
C ILE A 187 4.76 4.10 23.99
N THR A 188 6.01 4.51 23.74
CA THR A 188 6.41 5.04 22.44
C THR A 188 7.89 4.81 22.17
N THR A 189 8.19 4.60 20.89
CA THR A 189 9.55 4.53 20.35
C THR A 189 10.07 5.86 19.81
N ASP A 190 9.29 6.94 19.97
CA ASP A 190 9.72 8.29 19.66
C ASP A 190 10.95 8.68 20.49
N VAL A 191 11.97 9.23 19.84
CA VAL A 191 13.20 9.68 20.49
C VAL A 191 13.03 11.02 21.22
N ASN A 192 12.01 11.80 20.85
CA ASN A 192 11.65 13.07 21.47
C ASN A 192 10.16 13.08 21.84
N PRO A 193 9.72 12.21 22.77
CA PRO A 193 8.31 12.03 23.08
C PRO A 193 7.69 13.28 23.69
N ASP A 194 6.46 13.59 23.29
CA ASP A 194 5.63 14.62 23.91
C ASP A 194 4.67 13.95 24.91
N PRO A 195 4.87 14.13 26.24
CA PRO A 195 4.04 13.47 27.25
C PRO A 195 2.55 13.80 27.14
N ASP A 196 2.19 14.95 26.55
CA ASP A 196 0.79 15.37 26.45
C ASP A 196 -0.01 14.49 25.47
N LEU A 197 0.65 13.76 24.57
CA LEU A 197 -0.01 12.85 23.63
C LEU A 197 -0.49 11.54 24.28
N TYR A 198 -0.16 11.31 25.57
CA TYR A 198 -0.40 10.06 26.28
C TYR A 198 -1.15 10.26 27.61
N GLN A 199 -1.85 11.38 27.76
CA GLN A 199 -2.58 11.74 28.99
C GLN A 199 -3.95 11.06 29.11
N MET A 200 -4.49 10.56 28.01
CA MET A 200 -5.84 9.99 27.93
C MET A 200 -5.91 8.87 26.90
N THR A 201 -6.83 7.94 27.13
CA THR A 201 -7.23 6.93 26.16
C THR A 201 -8.04 7.58 25.03
N VAL A 202 -8.19 6.86 23.90
CA VAL A 202 -9.13 7.28 22.84
C VAL A 202 -10.55 7.39 23.39
N ALA A 203 -10.99 6.43 24.19
CA ALA A 203 -12.33 6.45 24.80
C ALA A 203 -12.58 7.72 25.63
N GLU A 204 -11.62 8.12 26.47
CA GLU A 204 -11.71 9.33 27.29
C GLU A 204 -11.67 10.60 26.44
N ALA A 205 -10.83 10.65 25.39
CA ALA A 205 -10.78 11.79 24.49
C ALA A 205 -12.11 12.04 23.78
N LEU A 206 -12.80 10.98 23.36
CA LEU A 206 -14.14 11.06 22.75
C LEU A 206 -15.18 11.60 23.75
N ASP A 207 -15.04 11.31 25.04
CA ASP A 207 -15.98 11.78 26.07
C ASP A 207 -15.85 13.28 26.39
N THR A 208 -14.73 13.91 25.98
CA THR A 208 -14.56 15.37 26.15
C THR A 208 -15.46 16.21 25.24
N GLY A 209 -16.00 15.61 24.17
CA GLY A 209 -16.74 16.31 23.12
C GLY A 209 -15.91 17.27 22.26
N LYS A 210 -14.57 17.25 22.39
CA LYS A 210 -13.66 17.97 21.50
C LYS A 210 -13.30 17.11 20.28
N PRO A 211 -13.02 17.71 19.12
CA PRO A 211 -12.38 17.01 18.02
C PRO A 211 -11.08 16.32 18.45
N LEU A 212 -10.75 15.22 17.80
CA LEU A 212 -9.62 14.37 18.15
C LEU A 212 -8.81 14.01 16.90
N ALA A 213 -7.51 14.29 16.94
CA ALA A 213 -6.54 13.79 15.96
C ALA A 213 -5.74 12.63 16.57
N ILE A 214 -5.76 11.47 15.90
CA ILE A 214 -5.08 10.26 16.37
C ILE A 214 -4.09 9.82 15.31
N THR A 215 -2.84 9.55 15.69
CA THR A 215 -1.85 8.93 14.80
C THR A 215 -1.38 7.59 15.36
N PHE A 216 -1.52 6.55 14.55
CA PHE A 216 -0.95 5.22 14.77
C PHE A 216 0.37 5.13 14.03
N SER A 217 1.49 4.99 14.75
CA SER A 217 2.81 4.94 14.13
C SER A 217 3.85 4.28 15.02
N THR A 218 4.96 3.83 14.42
CA THR A 218 6.12 3.32 15.17
C THR A 218 7.41 4.04 14.78
N PRO A 219 7.76 5.16 15.41
CA PRO A 219 8.91 5.97 15.01
C PRO A 219 10.22 5.19 14.80
N ALA A 220 10.54 4.21 15.67
CA ALA A 220 11.81 3.48 15.57
C ALA A 220 11.79 2.25 14.65
N PHE A 221 10.62 1.65 14.40
CA PHE A 221 10.52 0.36 13.70
C PHE A 221 9.82 0.43 12.33
N CYS A 222 9.41 1.63 11.91
CA CYS A 222 8.73 1.87 10.65
C CYS A 222 9.60 1.54 9.43
N GLN A 223 9.14 0.65 8.55
CA GLN A 223 9.89 0.25 7.34
C GLN A 223 10.08 1.41 6.35
N THR A 224 9.09 2.31 6.28
CA THR A 224 9.06 3.43 5.31
C THR A 224 9.80 4.66 5.83
N ALA A 225 10.19 4.68 7.11
CA ALA A 225 10.76 5.83 7.81
C ALA A 225 9.86 7.10 7.81
N THR A 226 8.56 6.96 7.53
CA THR A 226 7.60 8.08 7.56
C THR A 226 6.86 8.21 8.89
N CYS A 227 6.92 7.21 9.78
CA CYS A 227 6.21 7.21 11.06
C CYS A 227 6.67 8.33 12.01
N GLY A 228 7.99 8.49 12.22
CA GLY A 228 8.53 9.59 13.03
C GLY A 228 8.11 10.96 12.52
N PRO A 229 8.33 11.28 11.24
CA PRO A 229 7.85 12.54 10.66
C PRO A 229 6.34 12.73 10.71
N GLN A 230 5.54 11.66 10.61
CA GLN A 230 4.09 11.75 10.78
C GLN A 230 3.71 12.17 12.20
N LEU A 231 4.39 11.62 13.21
CA LEU A 231 4.22 12.01 14.60
C LEU A 231 4.66 13.47 14.84
N ASP A 232 5.73 13.94 14.19
CA ASP A 232 6.13 15.35 14.27
C ASP A 232 5.05 16.29 13.72
N VAL A 233 4.41 15.94 12.60
CA VAL A 233 3.26 16.69 12.08
C VAL A 233 2.11 16.74 13.10
N LEU A 234 1.84 15.65 13.81
CA LEU A 234 0.82 15.63 14.87
C LEU A 234 1.19 16.58 16.02
N LYS A 235 2.44 16.58 16.47
CA LYS A 235 2.94 17.49 17.51
C LYS A 235 2.83 18.95 17.08
N ASP A 236 3.17 19.28 15.84
CA ASP A 236 3.04 20.63 15.29
C ASP A 236 1.58 21.12 15.29
N LEU A 237 0.63 20.24 14.95
CA LEU A 237 -0.79 20.54 15.04
C LEU A 237 -1.22 20.71 16.49
N LYS A 238 -0.80 19.84 17.41
CA LYS A 238 -1.07 19.97 18.85
C LYS A 238 -0.58 21.32 19.38
N ALA A 239 0.62 21.75 19.02
CA ALA A 239 1.17 23.04 19.43
C ALA A 239 0.30 24.23 18.98
N THR A 240 -0.43 24.08 17.87
CA THR A 240 -1.30 25.12 17.32
C THR A 240 -2.75 25.03 17.84
N TYR A 241 -3.24 23.81 18.10
CA TYR A 241 -4.67 23.52 18.28
C TYR A 241 -5.02 22.80 19.60
N GLY A 242 -4.07 22.54 20.49
CA GLY A 242 -4.25 21.73 21.70
C GLY A 242 -5.34 22.23 22.66
N ASP A 243 -5.68 23.52 22.63
CA ASP A 243 -6.79 24.06 23.43
C ASP A 243 -8.17 23.65 22.87
N ARG A 244 -8.25 23.41 21.55
CA ARG A 244 -9.50 23.21 20.81
C ARG A 244 -9.72 21.76 20.35
N ALA A 245 -8.69 20.93 20.34
CA ALA A 245 -8.77 19.52 19.95
C ALA A 245 -7.83 18.66 20.82
N ASN A 246 -8.15 17.38 20.94
CA ASN A 246 -7.31 16.38 21.57
C ASN A 246 -6.36 15.76 20.54
N PHE A 247 -5.18 15.33 21.00
CA PHE A 247 -4.14 14.74 20.17
C PHE A 247 -3.62 13.49 20.85
N ILE A 248 -3.63 12.35 20.15
CA ILE A 248 -3.16 11.08 20.68
C ILE A 248 -2.20 10.43 19.68
N HIS A 249 -1.06 9.96 20.18
CA HIS A 249 -0.22 9.03 19.47
C HIS A 249 -0.40 7.62 20.03
N ILE A 250 -0.58 6.64 19.16
CA ILE A 250 -0.65 5.23 19.51
C ILE A 250 0.52 4.53 18.86
N GLU A 251 1.42 4.00 19.69
CA GLU A 251 2.50 3.14 19.22
C GLU A 251 1.93 1.83 18.67
N VAL A 252 2.48 1.36 17.54
CA VAL A 252 2.04 0.11 16.89
C VAL A 252 2.22 -1.09 17.82
N TYR A 253 3.25 -1.04 18.67
CA TYR A 253 3.58 -2.09 19.60
C TYR A 253 3.21 -1.73 21.04
N ASP A 254 2.66 -2.71 21.76
CA ASP A 254 2.28 -2.59 23.16
C ASP A 254 3.49 -2.65 24.10
N ASN A 255 4.59 -3.26 23.66
CA ASN A 255 5.81 -3.47 24.45
C ASN A 255 7.09 -2.88 23.80
N PRO A 256 7.09 -1.61 23.38
CA PRO A 256 8.18 -1.02 22.60
C PRO A 256 9.57 -1.17 23.24
N HIS A 257 9.67 -0.97 24.56
CA HIS A 257 10.90 -1.14 25.33
C HIS A 257 11.46 -2.58 25.33
N GLU A 258 10.63 -3.61 25.16
CA GLU A 258 11.04 -5.02 25.16
C GLU A 258 11.50 -5.51 23.77
N ILE A 259 11.30 -4.70 22.73
CA ILE A 259 11.65 -5.09 21.37
C ILE A 259 13.16 -5.20 21.21
N GLU A 260 13.93 -4.28 21.81
CA GLU A 260 15.41 -4.27 21.78
C GLU A 260 16.03 -4.47 20.38
N GLY A 261 15.32 -4.04 19.31
CA GLY A 261 15.74 -4.21 17.92
C GLY A 261 15.34 -5.54 17.25
N ASP A 262 14.65 -6.44 17.95
CA ASP A 262 14.13 -7.70 17.43
C ASP A 262 12.60 -7.74 17.43
N LEU A 263 12.01 -7.50 16.26
CA LEU A 263 10.55 -7.50 16.08
C LEU A 263 9.87 -8.84 16.38
N ARG A 264 10.62 -9.93 16.59
CA ARG A 264 10.06 -11.19 17.09
C ARG A 264 9.56 -11.10 18.54
N ASN A 265 10.05 -10.11 19.29
CA ASN A 265 9.61 -9.82 20.65
C ASN A 265 8.42 -8.86 20.67
N ALA A 266 8.05 -8.28 19.53
CA ALA A 266 7.04 -7.24 19.47
C ALA A 266 5.62 -7.83 19.65
N VAL A 267 4.85 -7.18 20.51
CA VAL A 267 3.42 -7.42 20.74
C VAL A 267 2.68 -6.24 20.12
N VAL A 268 1.79 -6.50 19.16
CA VAL A 268 0.99 -5.44 18.53
C VAL A 268 -0.05 -4.90 19.51
N ALA A 269 -0.19 -3.58 19.58
CA ALA A 269 -1.18 -2.94 20.44
C ALA A 269 -2.61 -3.34 20.02
N PRO A 270 -3.51 -3.70 20.97
CA PRO A 270 -4.87 -4.15 20.65
C PRO A 270 -5.68 -3.17 19.81
N ALA A 271 -5.41 -1.86 19.97
CA ALA A 271 -6.08 -0.81 19.22
C ALA A 271 -5.92 -0.96 17.69
N LEU A 272 -4.82 -1.53 17.18
CA LEU A 272 -4.66 -1.73 15.74
C LEU A 272 -5.70 -2.71 15.18
N ALA A 273 -6.04 -3.75 15.94
CA ALA A 273 -7.07 -4.69 15.57
C ALA A 273 -8.47 -4.08 15.70
N GLU A 274 -8.72 -3.29 16.74
CA GLU A 274 -9.99 -2.57 16.94
C GLU A 274 -10.28 -1.57 15.81
N TRP A 275 -9.23 -0.97 15.26
CA TRP A 275 -9.28 -0.03 14.14
C TRP A 275 -9.07 -0.69 12.76
N GLY A 276 -8.85 -2.01 12.70
CA GLY A 276 -8.68 -2.75 11.46
C GLY A 276 -7.54 -2.25 10.55
N LEU A 277 -6.46 -1.74 11.15
CA LEU A 277 -5.36 -1.10 10.41
C LEU A 277 -4.50 -2.14 9.68
N PRO A 278 -4.32 -2.02 8.34
CA PRO A 278 -3.54 -2.98 7.55
C PRO A 278 -2.04 -2.62 7.47
N SER A 279 -1.65 -1.44 7.94
CA SER A 279 -0.35 -0.81 7.73
C SER A 279 -0.11 0.32 8.73
N GLU A 280 1.04 1.00 8.62
CA GLU A 280 1.37 2.22 9.33
C GLU A 280 2.21 3.19 8.46
N PRO A 281 2.18 4.51 8.72
CA PRO A 281 1.34 5.19 9.70
C PRO A 281 -0.10 5.42 9.22
N TRP A 282 -1.01 5.57 10.17
CA TRP A 282 -2.38 6.05 9.93
C TRP A 282 -2.68 7.27 10.79
N THR A 283 -3.39 8.25 10.24
CA THR A 283 -3.93 9.37 11.00
C THR A 283 -5.43 9.50 10.76
N PHE A 284 -6.19 9.70 11.85
CA PHE A 284 -7.63 9.92 11.82
C PHE A 284 -7.97 11.27 12.43
N ILE A 285 -8.98 11.92 11.85
CA ILE A 285 -9.63 13.11 12.41
C ILE A 285 -11.06 12.74 12.77
N VAL A 286 -11.41 12.94 14.04
CA VAL A 286 -12.72 12.64 14.61
C VAL A 286 -13.33 13.95 15.11
N ASP A 287 -14.63 14.16 14.87
CA ASP A 287 -15.33 15.34 15.36
C ASP A 287 -15.73 15.24 16.85
N GLY A 288 -16.36 16.30 17.38
CA GLY A 288 -16.85 16.34 18.76
C GLY A 288 -18.02 15.40 19.07
N GLU A 289 -18.66 14.80 18.06
CA GLU A 289 -19.70 13.77 18.22
C GLU A 289 -19.10 12.35 18.22
N GLY A 290 -17.79 12.24 17.98
CA GLY A 290 -17.07 10.97 17.94
C GLY A 290 -17.15 10.26 16.58
N LEU A 291 -17.49 10.97 15.50
CA LEU A 291 -17.56 10.43 14.14
C LEU A 291 -16.27 10.71 13.37
N VAL A 292 -15.79 9.71 12.62
CA VAL A 292 -14.59 9.83 11.80
C VAL A 292 -14.87 10.72 10.59
N GLN A 293 -14.22 11.87 10.49
CA GLN A 293 -14.42 12.83 9.40
C GLN A 293 -13.31 12.77 8.35
N ALA A 294 -12.11 12.33 8.74
CA ALA A 294 -11.04 12.05 7.80
C ALA A 294 -10.18 10.87 8.27
N LYS A 295 -9.61 10.14 7.32
CA LYS A 295 -8.64 9.08 7.55
C LYS A 295 -7.54 9.15 6.50
N PHE A 296 -6.32 8.87 6.92
CA PHE A 296 -5.14 8.99 6.09
C PHE A 296 -4.21 7.81 6.32
N GLU A 297 -3.89 7.08 5.25
CA GLU A 297 -2.86 6.04 5.23
C GLU A 297 -1.57 6.62 4.64
N ALA A 298 -0.44 6.17 5.18
CA ALA A 298 0.90 6.66 4.88
C ALA A 298 1.11 8.14 5.28
N PHE A 299 2.27 8.69 4.90
CA PHE A 299 2.61 10.06 5.24
C PHE A 299 1.58 11.06 4.70
N THR A 300 1.20 11.99 5.57
CA THR A 300 0.24 13.05 5.29
C THR A 300 0.80 14.37 5.77
N THR A 301 0.79 15.35 4.89
CA THR A 301 1.38 16.65 5.17
C THR A 301 0.62 17.39 6.25
N ARG A 302 1.31 18.34 6.91
CA ARG A 302 0.68 19.23 7.88
C ARG A 302 -0.54 19.95 7.32
N ASP A 303 -0.46 20.44 6.08
CA ASP A 303 -1.57 21.17 5.44
C ASP A 303 -2.79 20.28 5.23
N GLU A 304 -2.60 19.04 4.76
CA GLU A 304 -3.70 18.08 4.58
C GLU A 304 -4.40 17.76 5.91
N LEU A 305 -3.62 17.52 6.98
CA LEU A 305 -4.19 17.24 8.30
C LEU A 305 -4.81 18.48 8.94
N GLU A 306 -4.21 19.66 8.75
CA GLU A 306 -4.75 20.92 9.26
C GLU A 306 -6.07 21.28 8.60
N GLU A 307 -6.19 21.07 7.28
CA GLU A 307 -7.43 21.28 6.53
C GLU A 307 -8.56 20.40 7.10
N ALA A 308 -8.30 19.10 7.26
CA ALA A 308 -9.25 18.16 7.81
C ALA A 308 -9.62 18.48 9.26
N LEU A 309 -8.64 18.82 10.10
CA LEU A 309 -8.88 19.21 11.48
C LEU A 309 -9.71 20.49 11.58
N ARG A 310 -9.37 21.54 10.82
CA ARG A 310 -10.11 22.82 10.81
C ARG A 310 -11.57 22.65 10.42
N ALA A 311 -11.90 21.68 9.59
CA ALA A 311 -13.27 21.40 9.18
C ALA A 311 -14.17 20.92 10.33
N VAL A 312 -13.58 20.41 11.42
CA VAL A 312 -14.32 19.87 12.59
C VAL A 312 -14.13 20.68 13.87
N LEU A 313 -13.28 21.72 13.85
CA LEU A 313 -13.09 22.60 15.02
C LEU A 313 -14.35 23.44 15.27
N PRO A 314 -14.69 23.72 16.55
CA PRO A 314 -15.80 24.58 16.93
C PRO A 314 -15.59 26.07 16.60
#